data_AF-A0A8J7FIE7-F1
#
_entry.id   AF-A0A8J7FIE7-F1
#
_cell.length_a   1.000
_cell.length_b   1.000
_cell.length_c   1.000
_cell.angle_alpha   90.00
_cell.angle_beta   90.00
_cell.angle_gamma   90.00
#
_symmetry.space_group_name_H-M   'P 1'
#
loop_
_entity.id
_entity.type
_entity.pdbx_description
1 polymer ?
#
loop_
_entity_poly.entity_id
_entity_poly.type
_entity_poly.pdbx_seq_one_letter_code
_entity_poly.pdbx_strand_id
1 'polypeptide(L)'
;MHIPTEMLHGSVCSVSAALAIAGIALAAHAARKSPQQPGVLRFAAVSALIFVAQMLNFPVAGGTSGHLLGGVLAAALLGVPFGVLAIALVLGVQALLFADGGLAALGANVLVMALLGAGAGGMLNRWLQQRGLSQHMALLLAAWLSVLLAAAMCSFLLALGGVADWSSVLPAMLGVHARIGAGEALLTALLVPLFAGKRSEAGNWQALLPVLGGVLVALLLSPLASSQPDGLEWVAQQYGFLRESAPLFVSPLADYNVAALGESFWSTVLAGLAGVLAVAVAGGVLAWPLHRRRMWIAA
;
A
#
# COMPACT_ATOMS: atom_id res chain seq x y z
N MET A 1 -2.01 -0.73 8.04
CA MET A 1 -1.03 -0.57 9.11
C MET A 1 0.26 0.02 8.57
N HIS A 2 0.44 1.32 8.78
CA HIS A 2 1.73 1.96 8.65
C HIS A 2 2.37 2.02 10.03
N ILE A 3 3.63 1.63 10.14
CA ILE A 3 4.40 1.79 11.38
C ILE A 3 4.84 3.26 11.46
N PRO A 4 4.39 4.02 12.46
CA PRO A 4 4.83 5.40 12.64
C PRO A 4 6.21 5.46 13.32
N THR A 5 6.84 6.63 13.30
CA THR A 5 8.25 6.79 13.72
C THR A 5 8.45 6.45 15.21
N GLU A 6 7.48 6.78 16.04
CA GLU A 6 7.44 6.56 17.48
C GLU A 6 7.43 5.08 17.88
N MET A 7 6.98 4.20 16.98
CA MET A 7 6.76 2.77 17.26
C MET A 7 7.92 1.88 16.80
N LEU A 8 8.95 2.43 16.16
CA LEU A 8 10.13 1.66 15.76
C LEU A 8 11.37 2.54 15.69
N HIS A 9 12.46 2.09 16.31
CA HIS A 9 13.70 2.87 16.42
C HIS A 9 14.95 1.99 16.39
N GLY A 10 16.11 2.65 16.38
CA GLY A 10 17.42 1.99 16.50
C GLY A 10 17.82 1.18 15.27
N SER A 11 18.53 0.07 15.52
CA SER A 11 19.10 -0.77 14.46
C SER A 11 18.04 -1.42 13.57
N VAL A 12 16.83 -1.69 14.10
CA VAL A 12 15.74 -2.29 13.32
C VAL A 12 15.38 -1.41 12.14
N CYS A 13 15.22 -0.09 12.33
CA CYS A 13 14.94 0.84 11.23
C CYS A 13 16.02 0.83 10.15
N SER A 14 17.30 0.84 10.55
CA SER A 14 18.44 0.84 9.61
C SER A 14 18.54 -0.47 8.83
N VAL A 15 18.36 -1.62 9.50
CA VAL A 15 18.36 -2.94 8.87
C VAL A 15 17.16 -3.08 7.94
N SER A 16 15.97 -2.66 8.37
CA SER A 16 14.77 -2.67 7.53
C SER A 16 14.93 -1.78 6.30
N ALA A 17 15.57 -0.61 6.43
CA ALA A 17 15.88 0.25 5.30
C ALA A 17 16.83 -0.42 4.29
N ALA A 18 17.90 -1.07 4.76
CA ALA A 18 18.83 -1.80 3.89
C ALA A 18 18.13 -2.95 3.14
N LEU A 19 17.31 -3.73 3.82
CA LEU A 19 16.52 -4.81 3.22
C LEU A 19 15.47 -4.27 2.24
N ALA A 20 14.82 -3.16 2.56
CA ALA A 20 13.86 -2.49 1.67
C ALA A 20 14.53 -2.01 0.38
N ILE A 21 15.70 -1.37 0.48
CA ILE A 21 16.48 -0.93 -0.69
C ILE A 21 16.85 -2.14 -1.57
N ALA A 22 17.35 -3.22 -0.96
CA ALA A 22 17.68 -4.44 -1.69
C ALA A 22 16.45 -5.04 -2.38
N GLY A 23 15.31 -5.12 -1.68
CA GLY A 23 14.05 -5.62 -2.23
C GLY A 23 13.51 -4.78 -3.39
N ILE A 24 13.53 -3.45 -3.26
CA ILE A 24 13.16 -2.52 -4.33
C ILE A 24 14.10 -2.67 -5.53
N ALA A 25 15.41 -2.77 -5.30
CA ALA A 25 16.39 -2.96 -6.37
C ALA A 25 16.16 -4.28 -7.14
N LEU A 26 15.87 -5.37 -6.43
CA LEU A 26 15.52 -6.66 -7.03
C LEU A 26 14.20 -6.57 -7.82
N ALA A 27 13.18 -5.90 -7.27
CA ALA A 27 11.92 -5.67 -7.97
C ALA A 27 12.11 -4.84 -9.24
N ALA A 28 12.94 -3.79 -9.19
CA ALA A 28 13.28 -2.96 -10.34
C ALA A 28 14.04 -3.75 -11.42
N HIS A 29 14.98 -4.61 -11.02
CA HIS A 29 15.69 -5.51 -11.93
C HIS A 29 14.74 -6.52 -12.59
N ALA A 30 13.85 -7.13 -11.81
CA ALA A 30 12.83 -8.05 -12.31
C ALA A 30 11.80 -7.36 -13.23
N ALA A 31 11.43 -6.11 -12.92
CA ALA A 31 10.56 -5.28 -13.76
C ALA A 31 11.20 -5.04 -15.14
N ARG A 32 12.49 -4.71 -15.17
CA ARG A 32 13.25 -4.51 -16.43
C ARG A 32 13.31 -5.77 -17.29
N LYS A 33 13.41 -6.94 -16.67
CA LYS A 33 13.44 -8.23 -17.36
C LYS A 33 12.05 -8.82 -17.66
N SER A 34 10.98 -8.19 -17.19
CA SER A 34 9.63 -8.72 -17.39
C SER A 34 9.21 -8.62 -18.86
N PRO A 35 8.73 -9.71 -19.48
CA PRO A 35 8.34 -9.73 -20.89
C PRO A 35 7.11 -8.85 -21.17
N GLN A 36 6.30 -8.64 -20.13
CA GLN A 36 5.09 -7.84 -20.17
C GLN A 36 5.19 -6.74 -19.12
N GLN A 37 5.30 -5.50 -19.59
CA GLN A 37 5.39 -4.31 -18.75
C GLN A 37 4.08 -3.52 -18.88
N PRO A 38 3.49 -3.04 -17.78
CA PRO A 38 2.34 -2.14 -17.85
C PRO A 38 2.76 -0.81 -18.46
N GLY A 39 1.92 -0.19 -19.28
CA GLY A 39 2.15 1.16 -19.79
C GLY A 39 2.37 2.17 -18.66
N VAL A 40 3.17 3.22 -18.91
CA VAL A 40 3.47 4.29 -17.93
C VAL A 40 2.20 4.84 -17.28
N LEU A 41 1.19 5.15 -18.10
CA LEU A 41 -0.09 5.67 -17.62
C LEU A 41 -0.84 4.66 -16.73
N ARG A 42 -0.83 3.37 -17.07
CA ARG A 42 -1.46 2.32 -16.26
C ARG A 42 -0.75 2.14 -14.92
N PHE A 43 0.58 2.19 -14.90
CA PHE A 43 1.36 2.13 -13.66
C PHE A 43 1.03 3.31 -12.73
N ALA A 44 1.05 4.53 -13.27
CA ALA A 44 0.66 5.73 -12.54
C ALA A 44 -0.78 5.66 -12.01
N ALA A 45 -1.72 5.26 -12.87
CA ALA A 45 -3.15 5.17 -12.54
C ALA A 45 -3.44 4.16 -11.43
N VAL A 46 -2.88 2.94 -11.52
CA VAL A 46 -3.09 1.92 -10.50
C VAL A 46 -2.40 2.32 -9.19
N SER A 47 -1.22 2.94 -9.24
CA SER A 47 -0.56 3.44 -8.02
C SER A 47 -1.39 4.52 -7.33
N ALA A 48 -1.99 5.44 -8.10
CA ALA A 48 -2.88 6.47 -7.56
C ALA A 48 -4.18 5.89 -6.98
N LEU A 49 -4.77 4.89 -7.64
CA LEU A 49 -5.92 4.15 -7.10
C LEU A 49 -5.58 3.51 -5.75
N ILE A 50 -4.42 2.85 -5.66
CA ILE A 50 -3.96 2.20 -4.42
C ILE A 50 -3.77 3.25 -3.32
N PHE A 51 -3.10 4.37 -3.61
CA PHE A 51 -2.93 5.47 -2.65
C PHE A 51 -4.27 5.91 -2.04
N VAL A 52 -5.28 6.19 -2.88
CA VAL A 52 -6.59 6.59 -2.37
C VAL A 52 -7.24 5.47 -1.56
N ALA A 53 -7.10 4.22 -2.00
CA ALA A 53 -7.66 3.08 -1.28
C ALA A 53 -7.00 2.88 0.10
N GLN A 54 -5.72 3.22 0.23
CA GLN A 54 -4.96 3.16 1.49
C GLN A 54 -5.28 4.33 2.43
N MET A 55 -5.65 5.49 1.89
CA MET A 55 -6.09 6.65 2.68
C MET A 55 -7.42 6.40 3.41
N LEU A 56 -8.28 5.53 2.87
CA LEU A 56 -9.63 5.32 3.41
C LEU A 56 -9.66 4.23 4.48
N ASN A 57 -9.68 4.65 5.74
CA ASN A 57 -10.03 3.77 6.85
C ASN A 57 -11.53 3.45 6.84
N PHE A 58 -11.88 2.18 6.95
CA PHE A 58 -13.26 1.74 7.14
C PHE A 58 -13.43 1.18 8.56
N PRO A 59 -14.61 1.35 9.19
CA PRO A 59 -14.85 0.81 10.52
C PRO A 59 -14.81 -0.72 10.48
N VAL A 60 -14.14 -1.29 11.47
CA VAL A 60 -14.08 -2.72 11.75
C VAL A 60 -14.76 -2.93 13.11
N ALA A 61 -14.81 -4.16 13.63
CA ALA A 61 -15.44 -4.42 14.94
C ALA A 61 -14.52 -4.06 16.12
N GLY A 62 -15.11 -3.65 17.26
CA GLY A 62 -14.38 -3.40 18.51
C GLY A 62 -13.78 -2.00 18.65
N GLY A 63 -14.29 -1.00 17.91
CA GLY A 63 -13.81 0.38 18.01
C GLY A 63 -12.49 0.66 17.26
N THR A 64 -12.13 -0.21 16.31
CA THR A 64 -10.96 -0.05 15.43
C THR A 64 -11.40 0.12 13.98
N SER A 65 -10.56 0.76 13.19
CA SER A 65 -10.69 0.83 11.74
C SER A 65 -9.55 0.08 11.06
N GLY A 66 -9.62 -0.01 9.74
CA GLY A 66 -8.46 -0.39 8.95
C GLY A 66 -8.61 0.11 7.53
N HIS A 67 -7.50 0.17 6.83
CA HIS A 67 -7.46 0.48 5.41
C HIS A 67 -6.96 -0.72 4.62
N LEU A 68 -7.07 -0.64 3.30
CA LEU A 68 -6.51 -1.64 2.40
C LEU A 68 -4.99 -1.61 2.45
N LEU A 69 -4.33 -2.76 2.40
CA LEU A 69 -2.92 -2.85 2.03
C LEU A 69 -2.78 -2.73 0.52
N GLY A 70 -3.63 -3.41 -0.25
CA GLY A 70 -3.70 -3.30 -1.71
C GLY A 70 -2.57 -4.00 -2.47
N GLY A 71 -1.76 -4.82 -1.78
CA GLY A 71 -0.55 -5.42 -2.35
C GLY A 71 -0.85 -6.45 -3.43
N VAL A 72 -1.76 -7.39 -3.16
CA VAL A 72 -2.17 -8.41 -4.14
C VAL A 72 -2.94 -7.79 -5.30
N LEU A 73 -3.77 -6.77 -5.03
CA LEU A 73 -4.43 -5.97 -6.07
C LEU A 73 -3.40 -5.33 -7.01
N ALA A 74 -2.38 -4.66 -6.46
CA ALA A 74 -1.30 -4.05 -7.23
C ALA A 74 -0.57 -5.08 -8.10
N ALA A 75 -0.17 -6.21 -7.49
CA ALA A 75 0.55 -7.27 -8.17
C ALA A 75 -0.29 -7.98 -9.24
N ALA A 76 -1.61 -8.10 -9.05
CA ALA A 76 -2.52 -8.67 -10.03
C ALA A 76 -2.74 -7.72 -11.23
N LEU A 77 -2.85 -6.41 -10.99
CA LEU A 77 -3.12 -5.41 -12.04
C LEU A 77 -1.88 -5.00 -12.84
N LEU A 78 -0.69 -4.99 -12.22
CA LEU A 78 0.56 -4.51 -12.81
C LEU A 78 1.60 -5.62 -13.02
N GLY A 79 1.44 -6.77 -12.36
CA GLY A 79 2.46 -7.80 -12.21
C GLY A 79 3.30 -7.59 -10.95
N VAL A 80 3.76 -8.68 -10.34
CA VAL A 80 4.47 -8.70 -9.05
C VAL A 80 5.57 -7.62 -8.91
N PRO A 81 6.58 -7.53 -9.80
CA PRO A 81 7.65 -6.55 -9.61
C PRO A 81 7.13 -5.10 -9.68
N PHE A 82 6.16 -4.82 -10.55
CA PHE A 82 5.55 -3.50 -10.64
C PHE A 82 4.62 -3.22 -9.46
N GLY A 83 3.93 -4.22 -8.90
CA GLY A 83 3.14 -4.08 -7.69
C GLY A 83 4.00 -3.69 -6.48
N VAL A 84 5.17 -4.33 -6.32
CA VAL A 84 6.14 -3.94 -5.29
C VAL A 84 6.58 -2.48 -5.46
N LEU A 85 6.95 -2.08 -6.67
CA LEU A 85 7.38 -0.71 -6.96
C LEU A 85 6.25 0.31 -6.75
N ALA A 86 5.00 -0.04 -7.09
CA ALA A 86 3.84 0.80 -6.87
C ALA A 86 3.58 1.03 -5.38
N ILE A 87 3.56 -0.03 -4.56
CA ILE A 87 3.38 0.11 -3.11
C ILE A 87 4.54 0.89 -2.49
N ALA A 88 5.78 0.61 -2.87
CA ALA A 88 6.94 1.35 -2.36
C ALA A 88 6.88 2.86 -2.70
N LEU A 89 6.44 3.20 -3.92
CA LEU A 89 6.20 4.58 -4.33
C LEU A 89 5.12 5.23 -3.44
N VAL A 90 3.98 4.56 -3.28
CA VAL A 90 2.85 5.08 -2.51
C VAL A 90 3.25 5.35 -1.06
N LEU A 91 3.95 4.41 -0.41
CA LEU A 91 4.48 4.57 0.94
C LEU A 91 5.45 5.74 1.07
N GLY A 92 6.31 5.94 0.06
CA GLY A 92 7.22 7.08 0.03
C GLY A 92 6.47 8.42 -0.01
N VAL A 93 5.41 8.49 -0.82
CA VAL A 93 4.55 9.69 -0.89
C VAL A 93 3.77 9.89 0.41
N GLN A 94 3.20 8.84 0.99
CA GLN A 94 2.48 8.88 2.27
C GLN A 94 3.36 9.38 3.41
N ALA A 95 4.56 8.83 3.56
CA ALA A 95 5.48 9.24 4.61
C ALA A 95 5.98 10.69 4.44
N LEU A 96 6.23 11.13 3.20
CA LEU A 96 6.77 12.47 2.92
C LEU A 96 5.72 13.59 2.90
N LEU A 97 4.52 13.32 2.37
CA LEU A 97 3.50 14.36 2.20
C LEU A 97 2.43 14.33 3.29
N PHE A 98 2.11 13.14 3.82
CA PHE A 98 0.94 12.91 4.66
C PHE A 98 1.27 12.53 6.10
N ALA A 99 2.55 12.30 6.43
CA ALA A 99 2.95 11.72 7.72
C ALA A 99 2.26 10.38 8.05
N ASP A 100 1.67 9.71 7.05
CA ASP A 100 1.02 8.41 7.19
C ASP A 100 2.09 7.31 7.08
N GLY A 101 2.62 6.96 8.25
CA GLY A 101 3.82 6.14 8.41
C GLY A 101 5.09 6.97 8.60
N GLY A 102 5.99 6.46 9.45
CA GLY A 102 7.19 7.16 9.84
C GLY A 102 8.28 7.12 8.78
N LEU A 103 8.96 8.26 8.52
CA LEU A 103 10.12 8.28 7.63
C LEU A 103 11.26 7.39 8.13
N ALA A 104 11.49 7.33 9.44
CA ALA A 104 12.48 6.42 10.03
C ALA A 104 12.04 4.95 9.89
N ALA A 105 10.74 4.68 9.95
CA ALA A 105 10.14 3.36 9.81
C ALA A 105 9.82 3.00 8.34
N LEU A 106 10.12 3.87 7.37
CA LEU A 106 9.75 3.67 5.97
C LEU A 106 10.30 2.35 5.40
N GLY A 107 11.52 1.97 5.79
CA GLY A 107 12.09 0.67 5.46
C GLY A 107 11.22 -0.49 5.94
N ALA A 108 10.77 -0.45 7.19
CA ALA A 108 9.89 -1.46 7.77
C ALA A 108 8.53 -1.51 7.06
N ASN A 109 7.95 -0.35 6.74
CA ASN A 109 6.71 -0.26 5.98
C ASN A 109 6.85 -0.86 4.57
N VAL A 110 7.96 -0.60 3.88
CA VAL A 110 8.26 -1.22 2.58
C VAL A 110 8.41 -2.74 2.70
N LEU A 111 9.08 -3.25 3.74
CA LEU A 111 9.18 -4.70 3.95
C LEU A 111 7.81 -5.34 4.13
N VAL A 112 6.98 -4.78 5.01
CA VAL A 112 5.68 -5.32 5.40
C VAL A 112 4.67 -5.22 4.26
N MET A 113 4.56 -4.06 3.61
CA MET A 113 3.49 -3.80 2.65
C MET A 113 3.92 -4.02 1.21
N ALA A 114 5.11 -3.55 0.82
CA ALA A 114 5.57 -3.71 -0.56
C ALA A 114 6.12 -5.12 -0.81
N LEU A 115 7.10 -5.57 -0.02
CA LEU A 115 7.76 -6.85 -0.28
C LEU A 115 6.89 -8.05 0.12
N LEU A 116 6.30 -8.06 1.31
CA LEU A 116 5.42 -9.16 1.72
C LEU A 116 4.02 -9.03 1.10
N GLY A 117 3.38 -7.88 1.24
CA GLY A 117 2.04 -7.65 0.70
C GLY A 117 1.96 -7.83 -0.82
N ALA A 118 2.69 -7.03 -1.60
CA ALA A 118 2.66 -7.13 -3.07
C ALA A 118 3.58 -8.22 -3.64
N GLY A 119 4.80 -8.34 -3.11
CA GLY A 119 5.78 -9.33 -3.59
C GLY A 119 5.33 -10.76 -3.29
N ALA A 120 5.38 -11.16 -2.01
CA ALA A 120 5.03 -12.52 -1.59
C ALA A 120 3.55 -12.83 -1.84
N GLY A 121 2.62 -11.90 -1.53
CA GLY A 121 1.20 -12.06 -1.82
C GLY A 121 0.90 -12.24 -3.31
N GLY A 122 1.55 -11.45 -4.17
CA GLY A 122 1.40 -11.57 -5.62
C GLY A 122 1.99 -12.88 -6.18
N MET A 123 3.11 -13.36 -5.61
CA MET A 123 3.67 -14.68 -5.94
C MET A 123 2.75 -15.81 -5.50
N LEU A 124 2.18 -15.72 -4.31
CA LEU A 124 1.21 -16.68 -3.78
C LEU A 124 -0.02 -16.78 -4.69
N ASN A 125 -0.58 -15.65 -5.12
CA ASN A 125 -1.71 -15.63 -6.06
C ASN A 125 -1.38 -16.39 -7.36
N ARG A 126 -0.20 -16.16 -7.94
CA ARG A 126 0.24 -16.87 -9.15
C ARG A 126 0.41 -18.36 -8.91
N TRP A 127 1.02 -18.73 -7.79
CA TRP A 127 1.22 -20.12 -7.41
C TRP A 127 -0.10 -20.86 -7.21
N LEU A 128 -1.08 -20.25 -6.54
CA LEU A 128 -2.42 -20.82 -6.35
C LEU A 128 -3.13 -21.07 -7.69
N GLN A 129 -3.06 -20.13 -8.62
CA GLN A 129 -3.63 -20.30 -9.97
C GLN A 129 -2.95 -21.43 -10.75
N GLN A 130 -1.61 -21.56 -10.64
CA GLN A 130 -0.86 -22.68 -11.24
C GLN A 130 -1.24 -24.03 -10.65
N ARG A 131 -1.75 -24.06 -9.41
CA ARG A 131 -2.30 -25.26 -8.76
C ARG A 131 -3.76 -25.54 -9.12
N GLY A 132 -4.34 -24.79 -10.05
CA GLY A 132 -5.69 -25.02 -10.58
C GLY A 132 -6.81 -24.28 -9.85
N LEU A 133 -6.50 -23.42 -8.89
CA LEU A 133 -7.54 -22.56 -8.29
C LEU A 133 -8.02 -21.53 -9.32
N SER A 134 -9.33 -21.25 -9.28
CA SER A 134 -9.89 -20.16 -10.08
C SER A 134 -9.25 -18.82 -9.70
N GLN A 135 -9.18 -17.89 -10.65
CA GLN A 135 -8.61 -16.56 -10.41
C GLN A 135 -9.23 -15.87 -9.19
N HIS A 136 -10.55 -15.95 -9.03
CA HIS A 136 -11.25 -15.38 -7.88
C HIS A 136 -10.80 -16.00 -6.56
N MET A 137 -10.73 -17.34 -6.47
CA MET A 137 -10.31 -18.02 -5.25
C MET A 137 -8.85 -17.74 -4.91
N ALA A 138 -7.97 -17.74 -5.92
CA ALA A 138 -6.56 -17.43 -5.72
C ALA A 138 -6.36 -15.99 -5.21
N LEU A 139 -7.11 -15.01 -5.74
CA LEU A 139 -7.08 -13.63 -5.27
C LEU A 139 -7.57 -13.50 -3.83
N LEU A 140 -8.70 -14.15 -3.49
CA LEU A 140 -9.27 -14.13 -2.14
C LEU A 140 -8.25 -14.65 -1.11
N LEU A 141 -7.70 -15.83 -1.35
CA LEU A 141 -6.76 -16.47 -0.44
C LEU A 141 -5.44 -15.69 -0.35
N ALA A 142 -4.88 -15.27 -1.48
CA ALA A 142 -3.60 -14.57 -1.49
C ALA A 142 -3.70 -13.20 -0.81
N ALA A 143 -4.76 -12.44 -1.07
CA ALA A 143 -4.97 -11.13 -0.44
C ALA A 143 -5.13 -11.28 1.07
N TRP A 144 -6.01 -12.19 1.52
CA TRP A 144 -6.23 -12.44 2.94
C TRP A 144 -4.94 -12.87 3.67
N LEU A 145 -4.22 -13.86 3.12
CA LEU A 145 -2.97 -14.34 3.70
C LEU A 145 -1.86 -13.30 3.67
N SER A 146 -1.82 -12.43 2.65
CA SER A 146 -0.81 -11.37 2.57
C SER A 146 -0.97 -10.33 3.68
N VAL A 147 -2.20 -9.98 4.03
CA VAL A 147 -2.49 -9.05 5.13
C VAL A 147 -2.13 -9.66 6.48
N LEU A 148 -2.41 -10.95 6.68
CA LEU A 148 -1.98 -11.67 7.89
C LEU A 148 -0.47 -11.79 8.00
N LEU A 149 0.21 -12.06 6.89
CA LEU A 149 1.67 -12.12 6.84
C LEU A 149 2.30 -10.76 7.14
N ALA A 150 1.71 -9.68 6.63
CA ALA A 150 2.10 -8.31 6.94
C ALA A 150 1.93 -7.99 8.44
N ALA A 151 0.77 -8.33 9.01
CA ALA A 151 0.49 -8.14 10.44
C ALA A 151 1.43 -8.93 11.35
N ALA A 152 1.72 -10.18 10.98
CA ALA A 152 2.70 -11.00 11.68
C ALA A 152 4.11 -10.39 11.59
N MET A 153 4.55 -9.99 10.39
CA MET A 153 5.88 -9.39 10.23
C MET A 153 6.03 -8.09 11.00
N CYS A 154 5.01 -7.23 11.02
CA CYS A 154 5.07 -6.03 11.85
C CYS A 154 5.12 -6.36 13.34
N SER A 155 4.33 -7.33 13.82
CA SER A 155 4.42 -7.79 15.22
C SER A 155 5.84 -8.24 15.56
N PHE A 156 6.52 -8.88 14.59
CA PHE A 156 7.90 -9.33 14.74
C PHE A 156 8.87 -8.15 14.80
N LEU A 157 8.70 -7.16 13.94
CA LEU A 157 9.54 -5.95 13.95
C LEU A 157 9.37 -5.14 15.24
N LEU A 158 8.14 -5.01 15.76
CA LEU A 158 7.87 -4.35 17.03
C LEU A 158 8.54 -5.08 18.20
N ALA A 159 8.47 -6.42 18.21
CA ALA A 159 9.15 -7.23 19.20
C ALA A 159 10.67 -7.16 19.10
N LEU A 160 11.21 -7.20 17.88
CA LEU A 160 12.64 -7.04 17.62
C LEU A 160 13.15 -5.65 18.04
N GLY A 161 12.31 -4.63 17.91
CA GLY A 161 12.58 -3.27 18.39
C GLY A 161 12.41 -3.07 19.90
N GLY A 162 11.99 -4.11 20.64
CA GLY A 162 11.72 -4.01 22.08
C GLY A 162 10.53 -3.12 22.42
N VAL A 163 9.63 -2.88 21.46
CA VAL A 163 8.47 -1.98 21.63
C VAL A 163 7.27 -2.72 22.20
N ALA A 164 7.10 -3.99 21.83
CA ALA A 164 6.01 -4.81 22.35
C ALA A 164 6.39 -6.28 22.47
N ASP A 165 5.73 -7.02 23.36
CA ASP A 165 5.94 -8.46 23.48
C ASP A 165 5.22 -9.21 22.36
N TRP A 166 5.96 -10.06 21.64
CA TRP A 166 5.46 -10.84 20.51
C TRP A 166 4.25 -11.72 20.87
N SER A 167 4.30 -12.41 22.02
CA SER A 167 3.28 -13.39 22.39
C SER A 167 1.94 -12.74 22.68
N SER A 168 1.96 -11.51 23.21
CA SER A 168 0.79 -10.71 23.52
C SER A 168 0.22 -9.99 22.28
N VAL A 169 1.09 -9.40 21.45
CA VAL A 169 0.67 -8.55 20.32
C VAL A 169 0.30 -9.35 19.08
N LEU A 170 0.98 -10.46 18.78
CA LEU A 170 0.71 -11.23 17.57
C LEU A 170 -0.75 -11.69 17.46
N PRO A 171 -1.38 -12.29 18.49
CA PRO A 171 -2.78 -12.72 18.39
C PRO A 171 -3.74 -11.54 18.14
N ALA A 172 -3.51 -10.41 18.78
CA ALA A 172 -4.32 -9.21 18.61
C ALA A 172 -4.17 -8.62 17.19
N MET A 173 -2.93 -8.51 16.72
CA MET A 173 -2.62 -8.06 15.36
C MET A 173 -3.26 -8.95 14.31
N LEU A 174 -3.11 -10.28 14.42
CA LEU A 174 -3.73 -11.23 13.51
C LEU A 174 -5.27 -11.18 13.59
N GLY A 175 -5.85 -11.03 14.78
CA GLY A 175 -7.30 -10.99 14.97
C GLY A 175 -7.98 -9.76 14.33
N VAL A 176 -7.38 -8.58 14.47
CA VAL A 176 -7.88 -7.37 13.79
C VAL A 176 -7.64 -7.44 12.29
N HIS A 177 -6.43 -7.81 11.87
CA HIS A 177 -6.05 -7.85 10.45
C HIS A 177 -6.69 -9.01 9.68
N ALA A 178 -7.15 -10.07 10.33
CA ALA A 178 -7.96 -11.12 9.68
C ALA A 178 -9.29 -10.56 9.15
N ARG A 179 -9.90 -9.60 9.87
CA ARG A 179 -11.15 -8.96 9.48
C ARG A 179 -10.91 -7.91 8.39
N ILE A 180 -9.89 -7.08 8.55
CA ILE A 180 -9.44 -6.12 7.52
C ILE A 180 -9.10 -6.87 6.23
N GLY A 181 -8.30 -7.94 6.33
CA GLY A 181 -7.88 -8.77 5.21
C GLY A 181 -9.04 -9.48 4.51
N ALA A 182 -10.14 -9.78 5.20
CA ALA A 182 -11.33 -10.36 4.57
C ALA A 182 -12.01 -9.33 3.66
N GLY A 183 -12.13 -8.07 4.11
CA GLY A 183 -12.59 -6.96 3.28
C GLY A 183 -11.67 -6.72 2.08
N GLU A 184 -10.35 -6.73 2.30
CA GLU A 184 -9.36 -6.58 1.23
C GLU A 184 -9.43 -7.71 0.21
N ALA A 185 -9.62 -8.95 0.64
CA ALA A 185 -9.75 -10.10 -0.23
C ALA A 185 -10.96 -9.96 -1.16
N LEU A 186 -12.12 -9.61 -0.60
CA LEU A 186 -13.35 -9.39 -1.36
C LEU A 186 -13.18 -8.24 -2.36
N LEU A 187 -12.64 -7.11 -1.91
CA LEU A 187 -12.41 -5.97 -2.78
C LEU A 187 -11.39 -6.27 -3.87
N THR A 188 -10.31 -6.98 -3.56
CA THR A 188 -9.31 -7.40 -4.55
C THR A 188 -9.93 -8.30 -5.61
N ALA A 189 -10.71 -9.30 -5.20
CA ALA A 189 -11.41 -10.20 -6.11
C ALA A 189 -12.44 -9.48 -7.00
N LEU A 190 -13.05 -8.40 -6.50
CA LEU A 190 -13.98 -7.55 -7.24
C LEU A 190 -13.28 -6.59 -8.22
N LEU A 191 -12.24 -5.90 -7.77
CA LEU A 191 -11.58 -4.83 -8.52
C LEU A 191 -10.65 -5.36 -9.62
N VAL A 192 -10.05 -6.54 -9.43
CA VAL A 192 -9.15 -7.11 -10.45
C VAL A 192 -9.87 -7.33 -11.79
N PRO A 193 -11.04 -8.00 -11.87
CA PRO A 193 -11.77 -8.12 -13.14
C PRO A 193 -12.16 -6.77 -13.77
N LEU A 194 -12.49 -5.75 -12.96
CA LEU A 194 -12.91 -4.43 -13.44
C LEU A 194 -11.76 -3.63 -14.06
N PHE A 195 -10.57 -3.70 -13.47
CA PHE A 195 -9.41 -2.90 -13.88
C PHE A 195 -8.35 -3.69 -14.64
N ALA A 196 -8.42 -5.02 -14.70
CA ALA A 196 -7.45 -5.83 -15.42
C ALA A 196 -7.43 -5.50 -16.93
N GLY A 197 -8.61 -5.21 -17.50
CA GLY A 197 -8.82 -4.82 -18.91
C GLY A 197 -8.37 -5.87 -19.93
N LYS A 198 -9.07 -6.01 -21.07
CA LYS A 198 -8.53 -6.81 -22.18
C LYS A 198 -7.35 -6.04 -22.76
N ARG A 199 -6.18 -6.68 -22.78
CA ARG A 199 -4.85 -6.17 -23.15
C ARG A 199 -4.73 -5.55 -24.57
N SER A 200 -5.81 -5.55 -25.36
CA SER A 200 -5.77 -5.47 -26.81
C SER A 200 -6.33 -4.20 -27.44
N GLU A 201 -6.97 -3.28 -26.70
CA GLU A 201 -7.43 -2.03 -27.34
C GLU A 201 -6.85 -0.80 -26.64
N ALA A 202 -5.84 -0.25 -27.31
CA ALA A 202 -5.24 1.03 -27.04
C ALA A 202 -6.23 2.17 -27.34
N GLY A 203 -7.24 2.29 -26.48
CA GLY A 203 -7.93 3.56 -26.23
C GLY A 203 -7.37 4.13 -24.93
N ASN A 204 -6.69 5.28 -25.02
CA ASN A 204 -6.02 5.98 -23.90
C ASN A 204 -6.89 6.09 -22.62
N TRP A 205 -8.21 6.08 -22.77
CA TRP A 205 -9.20 6.22 -21.70
C TRP A 205 -9.27 5.05 -20.71
N GLN A 206 -9.05 3.79 -21.13
CA GLN A 206 -9.09 2.66 -20.17
C GLN A 206 -7.96 2.72 -19.15
N ALA A 207 -6.81 3.28 -19.54
CA ALA A 207 -5.70 3.53 -18.62
C ALA A 207 -6.02 4.65 -17.61
N LEU A 208 -7.03 5.48 -17.88
CA LEU A 208 -7.52 6.50 -16.95
C LEU A 208 -8.59 5.97 -15.98
N LEU A 209 -9.19 4.80 -16.22
CA LEU A 209 -10.23 4.25 -15.34
C LEU A 209 -9.79 4.12 -13.87
N PRO A 210 -8.57 3.65 -13.54
CA PRO A 210 -8.14 3.63 -12.14
C PRO A 210 -7.98 5.04 -11.55
N VAL A 211 -7.58 6.04 -12.36
CA VAL A 211 -7.52 7.45 -11.91
C VAL A 211 -8.92 7.98 -11.63
N LEU A 212 -9.86 7.78 -12.56
CA LEU A 212 -11.24 8.23 -12.40
C LEU A 212 -11.91 7.54 -11.20
N GLY A 213 -11.67 6.24 -11.04
CA GLY A 213 -12.09 5.48 -9.86
C GLY A 213 -11.50 6.05 -8.58
N GLY A 214 -10.19 6.31 -8.55
CA GLY A 214 -9.51 6.93 -7.41
C GLY A 214 -10.06 8.32 -7.07
N VAL A 215 -10.28 9.17 -8.08
CA VAL A 215 -10.87 10.51 -7.89
C VAL A 215 -12.30 10.39 -7.35
N LEU A 216 -13.12 9.50 -7.90
CA LEU A 216 -14.48 9.27 -7.42
C LEU A 216 -14.48 8.79 -5.97
N VAL A 217 -13.61 7.86 -5.63
CA VAL A 217 -13.43 7.35 -4.27
C VAL A 217 -12.99 8.47 -3.33
N ALA A 218 -12.01 9.29 -3.72
CA ALA A 218 -11.56 10.43 -2.93
C ALA A 218 -12.68 11.47 -2.71
N LEU A 219 -13.50 11.74 -3.72
CA LEU A 219 -14.60 12.72 -3.62
C LEU A 219 -15.79 12.20 -2.81
N LEU A 220 -16.15 10.92 -2.97
CA LEU A 220 -17.39 10.38 -2.41
C LEU A 220 -17.19 9.64 -1.09
N LEU A 221 -16.06 8.96 -0.91
CA LEU A 221 -15.85 8.04 0.21
C LEU A 221 -14.92 8.59 1.29
N SER A 222 -14.11 9.62 1.00
CA SER A 222 -13.30 10.28 2.05
C SER A 222 -14.10 10.83 3.23
N PRO A 223 -15.35 11.34 3.09
CA PRO A 223 -16.16 11.76 4.25
C PRO A 223 -16.61 10.61 5.13
N LEU A 224 -16.64 9.40 4.56
CA LEU A 224 -17.08 8.19 5.23
C LEU A 224 -15.91 7.43 5.84
N ALA A 225 -14.69 7.96 5.72
CA ALA A 225 -13.51 7.39 6.37
C ALA A 225 -13.69 7.43 7.89
N SER A 226 -13.41 6.31 8.54
CA SER A 226 -13.51 6.17 9.99
C SER A 226 -12.40 6.97 10.68
N SER A 227 -12.75 7.73 11.71
CA SER A 227 -11.80 8.40 12.61
C SER A 227 -11.33 7.50 13.77
N GLN A 228 -11.73 6.24 13.79
CA GLN A 228 -11.27 5.27 14.79
C GLN A 228 -9.82 4.86 14.53
N PRO A 229 -9.04 4.51 15.57
CA PRO A 229 -7.65 4.10 15.41
C PRO A 229 -7.53 2.91 14.47
N ASP A 230 -6.50 2.91 13.64
CA ASP A 230 -6.25 1.80 12.71
C ASP A 230 -5.92 0.50 13.49
N GLY A 231 -5.88 -0.63 12.80
CA GLY A 231 -5.67 -1.92 13.45
C GLY A 231 -4.36 -2.04 14.24
N LEU A 232 -3.29 -1.35 13.84
CA LEU A 232 -2.03 -1.31 14.58
C LEU A 232 -2.12 -0.33 15.76
N GLU A 233 -2.64 0.87 15.54
CA GLU A 233 -2.84 1.88 16.58
C GLU A 233 -3.75 1.39 17.70
N TRP A 234 -4.85 0.72 17.33
CA TRP A 234 -5.77 0.14 18.31
C TRP A 234 -5.07 -0.91 19.17
N VAL A 235 -4.26 -1.80 18.58
CA VAL A 235 -3.45 -2.75 19.36
C VAL A 235 -2.42 -2.00 20.22
N ALA A 236 -1.79 -0.97 19.69
CA ALA A 236 -0.84 -0.15 20.46
C ALA A 236 -1.48 0.56 21.66
N GLN A 237 -2.74 0.99 21.54
CA GLN A 237 -3.55 1.50 22.65
C GLN A 237 -3.86 0.40 23.68
N GLN A 238 -4.34 -0.76 23.24
CA GLN A 238 -4.73 -1.86 24.14
C GLN A 238 -3.57 -2.38 24.98
N TYR A 239 -2.35 -2.40 24.42
CA TYR A 239 -1.16 -2.92 25.08
C TYR A 239 -0.20 -1.82 25.55
N GLY A 240 -0.58 -0.55 25.47
CA GLY A 240 0.12 0.58 26.09
C GLY A 240 1.51 0.88 25.51
N PHE A 241 1.73 0.65 24.20
CA PHE A 241 3.01 0.92 23.54
C PHE A 241 2.98 2.06 22.52
N LEU A 242 1.89 2.83 22.47
CA LEU A 242 1.90 4.14 21.80
C LEU A 242 2.84 5.09 22.54
N ARG A 243 3.67 5.80 21.79
CA ARG A 243 4.55 6.84 22.31
C ARG A 243 4.33 8.11 21.49
N GLU A 244 4.29 9.25 22.15
CA GLU A 244 4.38 10.52 21.44
C GLU A 244 5.85 10.82 21.12
N SER A 245 6.12 11.26 19.89
CA SER A 245 7.46 11.70 19.51
C SER A 245 7.34 12.92 18.59
N ALA A 246 8.30 13.84 18.70
CA ALA A 246 8.36 14.97 17.80
C ALA A 246 8.68 14.47 16.37
N PRO A 247 7.95 14.95 15.35
CA PRO A 247 8.18 14.51 13.98
C PRO A 247 9.57 14.97 13.50
N LEU A 248 10.30 14.06 12.86
CA LEU A 248 11.60 14.37 12.23
C LEU A 248 11.46 15.36 11.06
N PHE A 249 10.27 15.42 10.48
CA PHE A 249 9.92 16.22 9.32
C PHE A 249 8.47 16.67 9.43
N VAL A 250 8.19 17.94 9.13
CA VAL A 250 6.82 18.46 9.12
C VAL A 250 6.24 18.25 7.73
N SER A 251 5.35 17.26 7.62
CA SER A 251 4.66 16.95 6.38
C SER A 251 3.67 18.06 6.00
N PRO A 252 3.64 18.51 4.73
CA PRO A 252 2.79 19.62 4.29
C PRO A 252 1.29 19.31 4.34
N LEU A 253 0.92 18.03 4.27
CA LEU A 253 -0.45 17.54 4.29
C LEU A 253 -0.64 16.46 5.37
N ALA A 254 0.00 16.65 6.53
CA ALA A 254 -0.08 15.73 7.67
C ALA A 254 -1.54 15.34 7.97
N ASP A 255 -1.78 14.05 8.24
CA ASP A 255 -3.10 13.49 8.53
C ASP A 255 -4.15 13.79 7.45
N TYR A 256 -3.68 13.91 6.20
CA TYR A 256 -4.50 14.26 5.05
C TYR A 256 -5.23 15.60 5.21
N ASN A 257 -4.55 16.59 5.82
CA ASN A 257 -5.11 17.90 6.12
C ASN A 257 -4.27 19.04 5.51
N VAL A 258 -4.92 19.96 4.80
CA VAL A 258 -4.39 21.25 4.36
C VAL A 258 -4.48 22.24 5.53
N ALA A 259 -3.33 22.61 6.09
CA ALA A 259 -3.24 23.50 7.27
C ALA A 259 -4.04 24.81 7.15
N ALA A 260 -4.11 25.39 5.95
CA ALA A 260 -4.86 26.63 5.71
C ALA A 260 -6.40 26.48 5.81
N LEU A 261 -6.92 25.25 5.74
CA LEU A 261 -8.35 24.95 5.73
C LEU A 261 -8.84 24.26 7.01
N GLY A 262 -7.94 23.91 7.93
CA GLY A 262 -8.24 23.16 9.15
C GLY A 262 -8.84 21.78 8.88
N GLU A 263 -9.32 21.10 9.93
CA GLU A 263 -10.04 19.83 9.84
C GLU A 263 -11.43 20.01 9.22
N SER A 264 -11.47 20.09 7.89
CA SER A 264 -12.69 20.22 7.11
C SER A 264 -12.76 19.20 5.98
N PHE A 265 -13.98 18.89 5.53
CA PHE A 265 -14.23 18.01 4.39
C PHE A 265 -13.38 18.39 3.16
N TRP A 266 -13.33 19.69 2.83
CA TRP A 266 -12.58 20.19 1.69
C TRP A 266 -11.07 20.06 1.87
N SER A 267 -10.59 20.12 3.10
CA SER A 267 -9.19 19.87 3.44
C SER A 267 -8.78 18.44 3.08
N THR A 268 -9.55 17.46 3.52
CA THR A 268 -9.32 16.03 3.22
C THR A 268 -9.43 15.71 1.75
N VAL A 269 -10.44 16.26 1.06
CA VAL A 269 -10.60 16.08 -0.40
C VAL A 269 -9.41 16.65 -1.16
N LEU A 270 -8.97 17.87 -0.85
CA LEU A 270 -7.85 18.52 -1.53
C LEU A 270 -6.52 17.80 -1.26
N ALA A 271 -6.30 17.36 -0.02
CA ALA A 271 -5.14 16.56 0.35
C ALA A 271 -5.12 15.23 -0.43
N GLY A 272 -6.26 14.52 -0.50
CA GLY A 272 -6.42 13.30 -1.28
C GLY A 272 -6.15 13.49 -2.78
N LEU A 273 -6.71 14.56 -3.39
CA LEU A 273 -6.47 14.90 -4.79
C LEU A 273 -5.01 15.28 -5.05
N ALA A 274 -4.37 16.01 -4.14
CA ALA A 274 -2.95 16.33 -4.22
C ALA A 274 -2.08 15.06 -4.17
N GLY A 275 -2.44 14.10 -3.32
CA GLY A 275 -1.77 12.80 -3.24
C GLY A 275 -1.94 11.95 -4.50
N VAL A 276 -3.15 11.89 -5.06
CA VAL A 276 -3.42 11.24 -6.37
C VAL A 276 -2.52 11.82 -7.45
N LEU A 277 -2.43 13.15 -7.52
CA LEU A 277 -1.59 13.84 -8.48
C LEU A 277 -0.10 13.55 -8.24
N ALA A 278 0.37 13.62 -6.99
CA ALA A 278 1.75 13.36 -6.62
C ALA A 278 2.18 11.93 -7.01
N VAL A 279 1.37 10.93 -6.67
CA VAL A 279 1.63 9.52 -7.02
C VAL A 279 1.58 9.31 -8.53
N ALA A 280 0.62 9.91 -9.23
CA ALA A 280 0.52 9.77 -10.69
C ALA A 280 1.74 10.38 -11.41
N VAL A 281 2.17 11.58 -11.00
CA VAL A 281 3.34 12.26 -11.56
C VAL A 281 4.62 11.48 -11.25
N ALA A 282 4.84 11.12 -9.99
CA ALA A 282 6.02 10.37 -9.57
C ALA A 282 6.08 8.99 -10.24
N GLY A 283 4.96 8.28 -10.32
CA GLY A 283 4.85 7.00 -11.02
C GLY A 283 5.13 7.12 -12.51
N GLY A 284 4.64 8.20 -13.15
CA GLY A 284 4.94 8.51 -14.55
C GLY A 284 6.44 8.71 -14.79
N VAL A 285 7.09 9.51 -13.95
CA VAL A 285 8.54 9.77 -14.02
C VAL A 285 9.36 8.50 -13.79
N LEU A 286 9.00 7.69 -12.79
CA LEU A 286 9.75 6.46 -12.45
C LEU A 286 9.57 5.34 -13.48
N ALA A 287 8.40 5.24 -14.11
CA ALA A 287 8.14 4.24 -15.15
C ALA A 287 8.71 4.63 -16.52
N TRP A 288 8.99 5.91 -16.75
CA TRP A 288 9.48 6.44 -18.04
C TRP A 288 10.75 5.75 -18.57
N PRO A 289 11.82 5.54 -17.78
CA PRO A 289 13.05 4.90 -18.27
C PRO A 289 12.87 3.44 -18.67
N LEU A 290 11.89 2.74 -18.07
CA LEU A 290 11.58 1.34 -18.37
C LEU A 290 10.97 1.20 -19.78
N HIS A 291 10.21 2.21 -20.23
CA HIS A 291 9.58 2.22 -21.55
C HIS A 291 10.49 2.72 -22.67
N ARG A 292 11.32 3.75 -22.40
CA ARG A 292 12.14 4.38 -23.44
C ARG A 292 13.06 3.38 -24.15
N ARG A 293 13.64 2.41 -23.44
CA ARG A 293 14.56 1.40 -24.03
C ARG A 293 13.92 0.50 -25.08
N ARG A 294 12.60 0.28 -25.03
CA ARG A 294 11.91 -0.60 -25.98
C ARG A 294 11.76 0.05 -27.36
N MET A 295 11.62 1.37 -27.40
CA MET A 295 11.52 2.12 -28.66
C MET A 295 12.83 2.09 -29.50
N TRP A 296 13.98 1.87 -28.86
CA TRP A 296 15.28 1.79 -29.54
C TRP A 296 15.67 0.37 -29.97
N ILE A 297 15.02 -0.68 -29.43
CA ILE A 297 15.27 -2.07 -29.81
C ILE A 297 14.28 -2.52 -30.92
N ALA A 298 13.16 -1.82 -31.05
CA ALA A 298 12.13 -2.09 -32.07
C ALA A 298 12.24 -1.18 -33.32
N ALA A 299 13.26 -0.32 -33.39
CA ALA A 299 13.62 0.51 -34.54
C ALA A 299 14.97 0.04 -35.09
#